data_AF-A0A1V5IRX0-F1
#
_entry.id   AF-A0A1V5IRX0-F1
#
_cell.length_a   1.000
_cell.length_b   1.000
_cell.length_c   1.000
_cell.angle_alpha   90.00
_cell.angle_beta   90.00
_cell.angle_gamma   90.00
#
_symmetry.space_group_name_H-M   'P 1'
#
loop_
_entity.id
_entity.type
_entity.pdbx_description
1 polymer ?
#
loop_
_entity_poly.entity_id
_entity_poly.type
_entity_poly.pdbx_seq_one_letter_code
_entity_poly.pdbx_strand_id
1 'polypeptide(L)'
;MSEEQLECQECSAQCEKVVYPAACLAMNCRFLYAFREDGDTFFGCIEKVFPHEIDLRMFQEIERGKGGFGVVKVARQPLPQCSIAVQSCYASGEGPICRNMYFRRRDRREVQTVED
;
A
#
# COMPACT_ATOMS: atom_id res chain seq x y z
N MET A 1 -22.13 -0.26 -5.08
CA MET A 1 -20.97 -0.10 -4.18
C MET A 1 -19.94 0.69 -4.96
N SER A 2 -19.46 1.83 -4.45
CA SER A 2 -18.47 2.66 -5.16
C SER A 2 -17.12 1.97 -5.12
N GLU A 3 -16.44 1.88 -6.27
CA GLU A 3 -15.06 1.42 -6.33
C GLU A 3 -14.18 2.33 -5.47
N GLU A 4 -13.47 1.75 -4.51
CA GLU A 4 -12.55 2.50 -3.68
C GLU A 4 -11.27 2.80 -4.46
N GLN A 5 -10.89 4.08 -4.54
CA GLN A 5 -9.67 4.50 -5.20
C GLN A 5 -8.44 3.88 -4.51
N LEU A 6 -7.63 3.15 -5.27
CA LEU A 6 -6.38 2.51 -4.79
C LEU A 6 -5.16 3.43 -4.89
N GLU A 7 -5.29 4.50 -5.66
CA GLU A 7 -4.28 5.53 -5.90
C GLU A 7 -4.92 6.91 -5.74
N CYS A 8 -4.19 7.86 -5.15
CA CYS A 8 -4.60 9.27 -5.12
C CYS A 8 -4.01 9.99 -6.33
N GLN A 9 -4.87 10.58 -7.17
CA GLN A 9 -4.47 11.32 -8.38
C GLN A 9 -4.76 12.84 -8.29
N GLU A 10 -5.19 13.32 -7.13
CA GLU A 10 -5.57 14.74 -6.92
C GLU A 10 -4.37 15.70 -6.92
N CYS A 11 -3.18 15.22 -6.57
CA CYS A 11 -1.93 15.97 -6.69
C CYS A 11 -1.08 15.45 -7.85
N SER A 12 -0.15 16.29 -8.36
CA SER A 12 0.82 15.88 -9.38
C SER A 12 1.77 14.76 -8.93
N ALA A 13 1.75 14.41 -7.64
CA ALA A 13 2.47 13.28 -7.06
C ALA A 13 1.50 12.13 -6.75
N GLN A 14 1.82 10.91 -7.18
CA GLN A 14 0.92 9.76 -7.01
C GLN A 14 1.28 8.98 -5.75
N CYS A 15 0.33 8.83 -4.82
CA CYS A 15 0.49 8.00 -3.62
C CYS A 15 -0.26 6.68 -3.79
N GLU A 16 0.26 5.60 -3.20
CA GLU A 16 -0.26 4.25 -3.35
C GLU A 16 -0.83 3.73 -2.03
N LYS A 17 -2.00 3.09 -2.07
CA LYS A 17 -2.45 2.28 -0.94
C LYS A 17 -1.62 1.00 -0.86
N VAL A 18 -1.24 0.65 0.35
CA VAL A 18 -0.40 -0.51 0.64
C VAL A 18 -0.98 -1.32 1.79
N VAL A 19 -0.68 -2.61 1.82
CA VAL A 19 -1.05 -3.56 2.87
C VAL A 19 0.21 -4.13 3.52
N TYR A 20 0.10 -4.61 4.76
CA TYR A 20 1.19 -5.26 5.49
C TYR A 20 1.02 -6.79 5.49
N PRO A 21 1.75 -7.57 4.66
CA PRO A 21 1.64 -9.03 4.66
C PRO A 21 1.98 -9.67 6.02
N ALA A 22 2.93 -9.08 6.77
CA ALA A 22 3.27 -9.50 8.12
C ALA A 22 2.05 -9.49 9.07
N ALA A 23 1.18 -8.47 8.95
CA ALA A 23 -0.03 -8.38 9.75
C ALA A 23 -1.03 -9.49 9.38
N CYS A 24 -1.13 -9.87 8.10
CA CYS A 24 -1.99 -10.97 7.68
C CYS A 24 -1.59 -12.30 8.35
N LEU A 25 -0.28 -12.58 8.46
CA LEU A 25 0.25 -13.74 9.17
C LEU A 25 0.04 -13.64 10.68
N ALA A 26 0.42 -12.51 11.29
CA ALA A 26 0.32 -12.30 12.74
C ALA A 26 -1.12 -12.39 13.27
N MET A 27 -2.10 -11.97 12.47
CA MET A 27 -3.51 -12.00 12.82
C MET A 27 -4.21 -13.31 12.44
N ASN A 28 -3.51 -14.29 11.86
CA ASN A 28 -4.11 -15.49 11.27
C ASN A 28 -5.31 -15.14 10.36
N CYS A 29 -5.10 -14.20 9.44
CA CYS A 29 -6.16 -13.70 8.57
C CYS A 29 -6.86 -14.86 7.84
N ARG A 30 -8.18 -14.96 7.98
CA ARG A 30 -9.00 -16.04 7.38
C ARG A 30 -8.94 -16.13 5.85
N PHE A 31 -8.48 -15.07 5.19
CA PHE A 31 -8.33 -15.00 3.74
C PHE A 31 -6.88 -15.26 3.29
N LEU A 32 -5.98 -15.54 4.22
CA LEU A 32 -4.63 -15.96 3.91
C LEU A 32 -4.67 -17.43 3.50
N TYR A 33 -4.05 -17.77 2.38
CA TYR A 33 -3.84 -19.15 1.97
C TYR A 33 -2.35 -19.40 1.77
N ALA A 34 -1.95 -20.67 1.83
CA ALA A 34 -0.60 -21.09 1.49
C ALA A 34 -0.64 -22.40 0.69
N PHE A 35 0.35 -22.58 -0.17
CA PHE A 35 0.53 -23.79 -0.98
C PHE A 35 2.03 -24.06 -1.18
N ARG A 36 2.36 -25.25 -1.68
CA ARG A 36 3.73 -25.61 -2.05
C ARG A 36 3.84 -25.82 -3.54
N GLU A 37 4.94 -25.35 -4.11
CA GLU A 37 5.31 -25.53 -5.51
C GLU A 37 6.83 -25.71 -5.57
N ASP A 38 7.31 -26.75 -6.27
CA ASP A 38 8.73 -27.06 -6.44
C ASP A 38 9.58 -27.12 -5.15
N GLY A 39 8.94 -27.45 -4.02
CA GLY A 39 9.59 -27.57 -2.72
C GLY A 39 9.53 -26.30 -1.87
N ASP A 40 9.15 -25.16 -2.46
CA ASP A 40 8.99 -23.89 -1.78
C ASP A 40 7.55 -23.67 -1.33
N THR A 41 7.35 -22.89 -0.26
CA THR A 41 6.03 -22.57 0.28
C THR A 41 5.72 -21.12 0.00
N PHE A 42 4.57 -20.88 -0.63
CA PHE A 42 4.10 -19.54 -0.95
C PHE A 42 2.82 -19.24 -0.19
N PHE A 43 2.58 -17.97 0.11
CA PHE A 43 1.32 -17.53 0.71
C PHE A 43 0.73 -16.34 -0.04
N GLY A 44 -0.59 -16.26 -0.04
CA GLY A 44 -1.34 -15.25 -0.79
C GLY A 44 -2.63 -14.86 -0.10
N CYS A 45 -3.31 -13.85 -0.65
CA CYS A 45 -4.65 -13.45 -0.23
C CYS A 45 -5.68 -14.00 -1.20
N ILE A 46 -6.69 -14.73 -0.70
CA ILE A 46 -7.80 -15.25 -1.52
C ILE A 46 -8.52 -14.10 -2.23
N GLU A 47 -8.73 -12.99 -1.54
CA GLU A 47 -9.36 -11.77 -2.09
C GLU A 47 -8.45 -10.98 -3.02
N LYS A 48 -7.18 -11.40 -3.18
CA LYS A 48 -6.17 -10.76 -4.02
C LYS A 48 -5.98 -9.26 -3.71
N VAL A 49 -6.06 -8.89 -2.43
CA VAL A 49 -5.76 -7.53 -1.95
C VAL A 49 -4.33 -7.14 -2.32
N PHE A 50 -3.38 -8.05 -2.16
CA PHE A 50 -2.07 -7.98 -2.84
C PHE A 50 -2.04 -9.03 -3.97
N PRO A 51 -1.41 -8.72 -5.10
CA PRO A 51 -1.63 -9.47 -6.35
C PRO A 51 -0.80 -10.75 -6.47
N HIS A 52 0.24 -10.90 -5.66
CA HIS A 52 1.25 -11.95 -5.85
C HIS A 52 1.40 -12.81 -4.61
N GLU A 53 1.68 -14.08 -4.84
CA GLU A 53 2.04 -15.04 -3.81
C GLU A 53 3.48 -14.78 -3.39
N ILE A 54 3.72 -14.72 -2.08
CA ILE A 54 5.01 -14.38 -1.50
C ILE A 54 5.64 -15.66 -0.98
N ASP A 55 6.91 -15.91 -1.35
CA ASP A 55 7.71 -16.99 -0.78
C ASP A 55 7.83 -16.82 0.74
N LEU A 56 7.35 -17.81 1.49
CA LEU A 56 7.28 -17.76 2.95
C LEU A 56 8.67 -17.77 3.60
N ARG A 57 9.64 -18.52 3.04
CA ARG A 57 10.98 -18.61 3.61
C ARG A 57 11.70 -17.27 3.43
N MET A 58 11.71 -16.74 2.21
CA MET A 58 12.30 -15.44 1.90
C MET A 58 11.63 -14.32 2.68
N PHE A 59 10.30 -14.35 2.80
CA PHE A 59 9.55 -13.42 3.63
C PHE A 59 10.05 -13.42 5.07
N GLN A 60 10.15 -14.61 5.70
CA GLN A 60 10.61 -14.74 7.09
C GLN A 60 12.06 -14.32 7.29
N GLU A 61 12.93 -14.56 6.30
CA GLU A 61 14.32 -14.11 6.33
C GLU A 61 14.42 -12.58 6.32
N ILE A 62 13.67 -11.91 5.44
CA ILE A 62 13.64 -10.44 5.34
C ILE A 62 12.97 -9.83 6.58
N GLU A 63 11.88 -10.43 7.09
CA GLU A 63 11.13 -9.93 8.24
C GLU A 63 11.99 -9.83 9.52
N ARG A 64 13.03 -10.67 9.64
CA ARG A 64 13.99 -10.62 10.76
C ARG A 64 15.00 -9.47 10.64
N GLY A 65 15.14 -8.86 9.46
CA GLY A 65 16.05 -7.76 9.19
C GLY A 65 15.58 -6.43 9.79
N LYS A 66 16.46 -5.43 9.79
CA LYS A 66 16.09 -4.06 10.17
C LYS A 66 15.06 -3.52 9.16
N GLY A 67 13.86 -3.22 9.64
CA GLY A 67 12.76 -2.68 8.84
C GLY A 67 11.73 -3.71 8.37
N GLY A 68 11.99 -5.00 8.57
CA GLY A 68 11.10 -6.10 8.14
C GLY A 68 10.93 -6.20 6.62
N PHE A 69 9.97 -7.01 6.18
CA PHE A 69 9.59 -7.15 4.77
C PHE A 69 8.97 -5.86 4.21
N GLY A 70 8.27 -5.12 5.06
CA GLY A 70 7.61 -3.87 4.69
C GLY A 70 6.21 -4.07 4.14
N VAL A 71 5.84 -3.27 3.15
CA VAL A 71 4.48 -3.14 2.62
C VAL A 71 4.40 -3.56 1.16
N VAL A 72 3.20 -3.97 0.72
CA VAL A 72 2.93 -4.33 -0.67
C VAL A 72 1.80 -3.45 -1.19
N LYS A 73 1.96 -2.93 -2.41
CA LYS A 73 0.90 -2.19 -3.12
C LYS A 73 -0.36 -3.03 -3.22
N VAL A 74 -1.50 -2.43 -2.90
CA VAL A 74 -2.79 -3.10 -3.06
C VAL A 74 -3.20 -3.14 -4.53
N ALA A 75 -3.71 -4.28 -4.97
CA ALA A 75 -4.25 -4.48 -6.32
C ALA A 75 -5.78 -4.53 -6.35
N ARG A 76 -6.42 -4.72 -5.19
CA ARG A 76 -7.87 -4.75 -5.03
C ARG A 76 -8.28 -4.05 -3.74
N GLN A 77 -9.57 -3.76 -3.63
CA GLN A 77 -10.14 -3.13 -2.45
C GLN A 77 -9.82 -3.96 -1.18
N PRO A 78 -9.11 -3.38 -0.20
CA PRO A 78 -8.86 -4.04 1.06
C PRO A 78 -10.15 -4.28 1.84
N LEU A 79 -10.19 -5.39 2.59
CA LEU A 79 -11.30 -5.66 3.50
C LEU A 79 -11.16 -4.84 4.81
N PRO A 80 -12.23 -4.63 5.58
CA PRO A 80 -12.20 -3.82 6.80
C PRO A 80 -11.14 -4.24 7.85
N GLN A 81 -10.77 -5.52 7.89
CA GLN A 81 -9.76 -6.05 8.81
C GLN A 81 -8.31 -5.98 8.27
N CYS A 82 -8.11 -5.58 7.01
CA CYS A 82 -6.77 -5.47 6.44
C CYS A 82 -5.99 -4.34 7.10
N SER A 83 -4.75 -4.61 7.53
CA SER A 83 -3.83 -3.55 7.96
C SER A 83 -3.32 -2.82 6.72
N ILE A 84 -3.75 -1.57 6.54
CA ILE A 84 -3.45 -0.75 5.37
C ILE A 84 -2.79 0.57 5.76
N ALA A 85 -2.03 1.12 4.82
CA ALA A 85 -1.51 2.47 4.89
C ALA A 85 -1.52 3.13 3.50
N VAL A 86 -1.20 4.41 3.45
CA VAL A 86 -0.88 5.11 2.20
C VAL A 86 0.61 5.37 2.19
N GLN A 87 1.33 4.75 1.25
CA GLN A 87 2.73 5.06 1.03
C GLN A 87 2.81 6.40 0.28
N SER A 88 3.45 7.37 0.93
CA SER A 88 3.62 8.71 0.37
C SER A 88 4.68 8.71 -0.74
N CYS A 89 4.41 9.42 -1.83
CA CYS A 89 5.35 9.60 -2.95
C CYS A 89 6.67 10.28 -2.52
N TYR A 90 6.60 11.12 -1.47
CA TYR A 90 7.76 11.79 -0.90
C TYR A 90 7.97 11.35 0.54
N ALA A 91 9.24 11.20 0.93
CA ALA A 91 9.60 11.13 2.33
C ALA A 91 9.08 12.39 3.04
N SER A 92 8.24 12.19 4.04
CA SER A 92 7.83 13.22 4.98
C SER A 92 8.62 12.97 6.26
N GLY A 93 9.15 14.01 6.90
CA GLY A 93 9.56 13.92 8.30
C GLY A 93 8.40 13.46 9.20
N GLU A 94 8.69 13.15 10.47
CA GLU A 94 7.79 12.51 11.44
C GLU A 94 6.29 12.80 11.25
N GLY A 95 5.57 11.84 10.62
CA GLY A 95 4.11 11.82 10.47
C GLY A 95 3.64 11.58 9.03
N PRO A 96 2.64 10.71 8.77
CA PRO A 96 2.09 10.55 7.43
C PRO A 96 1.03 11.63 7.18
N ILE A 97 1.38 12.65 6.40
CA ILE A 97 0.35 13.48 5.75
C ILE A 97 0.56 13.36 4.25
N CYS A 98 -0.39 12.72 3.57
CA CYS A 98 -0.52 12.82 2.13
C CYS A 98 -0.54 14.31 1.75
N ARG A 99 0.38 14.73 0.88
CA ARG A 99 0.53 16.15 0.51
C ARG A 99 -0.64 16.71 -0.31
N ASN A 100 -1.74 15.97 -0.46
CA ASN A 100 -3.00 16.51 -0.98
C ASN A 100 -3.43 17.79 -0.24
N MET A 101 -2.96 18.02 1.00
CA MET A 101 -3.14 19.29 1.71
C MET A 101 -2.30 20.47 1.18
N TYR A 102 -1.13 20.22 0.57
CA TYR A 102 -0.20 21.26 0.11
C TYR A 102 -0.37 21.61 -1.37
N PHE A 103 -0.91 20.69 -2.18
CA PHE A 103 -1.19 20.97 -3.58
C PHE A 103 -2.61 21.53 -3.72
N ARG A 104 -2.72 22.84 -3.97
CA ARG A 104 -4.00 23.44 -4.40
C ARG A 104 -4.02 23.51 -5.91
N ARG A 105 -4.86 22.71 -6.56
CA ARG A 105 -5.16 22.86 -7.98
C ARG A 105 -6.00 24.13 -8.16
N ARG A 106 -5.38 25.23 -8.61
CA ARG A 106 -6.14 26.39 -9.11
C ARG A 106 -6.57 26.11 -10.54
N ASP A 107 -7.80 26.49 -10.90
CA ASP A 107 -8.19 26.52 -12.31
C ASP A 107 -7.28 27.50 -13.04
N ARG A 108 -6.71 27.10 -14.18
CA ARG A 108 -5.83 27.95 -15.01
C ARG A 108 -6.50 29.28 -15.35
N ARG A 109 -7.84 29.31 -15.40
CA ARG A 109 -8.63 30.50 -15.72
C ARG A 109 -8.67 31.55 -14.60
N GLU A 110 -8.31 31.19 -13.38
CA GLU A 110 -8.40 32.06 -12.19
C GLU A 110 -7.04 32.56 -11.69
N VAL A 111 -5.95 32.26 -12.40
CA VAL A 111 -4.60 32.64 -11.98
C VAL A 111 -4.31 34.08 -12.43
N GLN A 112 -4.33 35.02 -11.49
CA GLN A 112 -3.71 36.33 -11.66
C GLN A 112 -2.19 36.19 -11.52
N THR A 113 -1.44 36.84 -12.41
CA THR A 113 0.02 36.93 -12.32
C THR A 113 0.39 37.71 -11.06
N VAL A 114 1.31 37.16 -10.27
CA VAL A 114 1.92 37.89 -9.17
C VAL A 114 2.94 38.84 -9.80
N GLU A 115 2.76 40.15 -9.65
CA GLU A 115 3.79 41.12 -9.98
C GLU A 115 4.84 41.12 -8.86
N ASP A 116 6.11 41.13 -9.24
CA ASP A 116 7.30 40.93 -8.38
C ASP A 116 7.49 42.01 -7.30
#